data_AF-A0A4R6QD19-F1
#
_entry.id   AF-A0A4R6QD19-F1
#
_cell.length_a   1.000
_cell.length_b   1.000
_cell.length_c   1.000
_cell.angle_alpha   90.00
_cell.angle_beta   90.00
_cell.angle_gamma   90.00
#
_symmetry.space_group_name_H-M   'P 1'
#
loop_
_entity.id
_entity.type
_entity.pdbx_description
1 polymer ?
#
loop_
_entity_poly.entity_id
_entity_poly.type
_entity_poly.pdbx_seq_one_letter_code
_entity_poly.pdbx_strand_id
1 'polypeptide(L)' 'MSSQPSSDNSACPRCGLPFHCGVADARCDCFDMQLTPGLREQLAAQYRSCLCVACLKQLKDQAAAAQQ' A
#
# COMPACT_ATOMS: atom_id res chain seq x y z
N MET A 1 9.40 14.51 25.77
CA MET A 1 10.08 14.65 24.47
C MET A 1 9.11 14.10 23.44
N SER A 2 8.51 14.99 22.65
CA SER A 2 7.27 14.73 21.90
C SER A 2 7.44 13.69 20.79
N SER A 3 6.58 12.67 20.82
CA SER A 3 6.36 11.66 19.80
C SER A 3 6.03 12.32 18.46
N GLN A 4 6.88 12.15 17.45
CA GLN A 4 6.63 12.64 16.09
C GLN A 4 5.99 11.53 15.26
N PRO A 5 4.70 11.62 14.88
CA PRO A 5 4.13 10.76 13.85
C PRO A 5 4.38 11.41 12.48
N SER A 6 5.65 11.46 12.04
CA SER A 6 6.01 11.98 10.72
C SER A 6 6.01 10.89 9.64
N SER A 7 5.06 9.96 9.72
CA SER A 7 4.70 9.17 8.54
C SER A 7 3.55 9.90 7.86
N ASP A 8 3.90 10.91 7.06
CA ASP A 8 2.98 11.50 6.08
C ASP A 8 2.70 10.47 4.98
N ASN A 9 1.97 9.43 5.38
CA ASN A 9 1.30 8.53 4.48
C ASN A 9 -0.17 8.96 4.33
N SER A 10 -0.41 10.26 4.56
CA SER A 10 -1.69 10.95 4.47
C SER A 10 -2.25 10.92 3.06
N ALA A 11 -1.41 10.70 2.05
CA ALA A 11 -1.81 10.60 0.65
C ALA A 11 -1.09 9.47 -0.08
N CYS A 12 -1.77 8.88 -1.06
CA CYS A 12 -1.23 7.80 -1.88
C CYS A 12 -0.31 8.37 -2.96
N PRO A 13 0.95 7.93 -3.07
CA PRO A 13 1.90 8.44 -4.08
C PRO A 13 1.49 8.09 -5.51
N ARG A 14 0.58 7.13 -5.70
CA ARG A 14 0.12 6.68 -7.02
C ARG A 14 -1.07 7.48 -7.55
N CYS A 15 -2.02 7.83 -6.69
CA CYS A 15 -3.26 8.48 -7.11
C CYS A 15 -3.49 9.85 -6.46
N GLY A 16 -2.66 10.24 -5.50
CA GLY A 16 -2.77 11.50 -4.77
C GLY A 16 -3.93 11.57 -3.77
N LEU A 17 -4.74 10.51 -3.65
CA LEU A 17 -5.89 10.51 -2.74
C LEU A 17 -5.44 10.46 -1.27
N PRO A 18 -6.13 11.21 -0.39
CA PRO A 18 -5.86 11.13 1.02
C PRO A 18 -6.25 9.75 1.56
N PHE A 19 -5.36 9.13 2.32
CA PHE A 19 -5.63 7.88 3.03
C PHE A 19 -4.80 7.78 4.29
N HIS A 20 -5.18 6.87 5.17
CA HIS A 20 -4.42 6.60 6.39
C HIS A 20 -3.76 5.23 6.27
N CYS A 21 -2.42 5.20 6.18
CA CYS A 21 -1.69 3.94 6.32
C CYS A 21 -1.51 3.63 7.80
N GLY A 22 -2.29 2.71 8.34
CA GLY A 22 -2.12 2.25 9.72
C GLY A 22 -0.89 1.35 9.93
N VAL A 23 0.18 1.49 9.13
CA VAL A 23 1.46 0.79 9.35
C VAL A 23 2.04 1.13 10.72
N ALA A 24 1.86 2.38 11.18
CA ALA A 24 2.24 2.81 12.52
C ALA A 24 1.43 2.10 13.62
N ASP A 25 0.16 1.79 13.33
CA ASP A 25 -0.74 1.02 14.20
C ASP A 25 -0.65 -0.50 13.97
N ALA A 26 0.25 -0.97 13.08
CA ALA A 26 0.29 -2.34 12.58
C ALA A 26 -1.07 -2.86 12.02
N ARG A 27 -1.95 -1.94 11.60
CA ARG A 27 -3.31 -2.20 11.12
C ARG A 27 -3.54 -1.46 9.82
N CYS A 28 -3.23 -2.11 8.70
CA CYS A 28 -3.56 -1.63 7.36
C CYS A 28 -4.43 -2.67 6.68
N ASP A 29 -5.55 -2.26 6.06
CA ASP A 29 -6.40 -3.13 5.23
C ASP A 29 -5.60 -3.83 4.11
N CYS A 30 -4.47 -3.25 3.72
CA CYS A 30 -3.53 -3.87 2.80
C CYS A 30 -2.92 -5.19 3.31
N PHE A 31 -2.84 -5.40 4.63
CA PHE A 31 -2.35 -6.66 5.23
C PHE A 31 -3.41 -7.76 5.20
N ASP A 32 -4.68 -7.42 5.36
CA ASP A 32 -5.80 -8.36 5.23
C ASP A 32 -5.98 -8.79 3.76
N MET A 33 -5.60 -7.91 2.83
CA MET A 33 -5.66 -8.22 1.42
C MET A 33 -4.60 -9.26 1.01
N GLN A 34 -5.07 -10.37 0.45
CA GLN A 34 -4.20 -11.42 -0.08
C GLN A 34 -3.53 -10.94 -1.40
N LEU A 35 -2.34 -10.37 -1.28
CA LEU A 35 -1.46 -10.03 -2.40
C LEU A 35 -0.50 -11.21 -2.66
N THR A 36 -0.28 -11.54 -3.93
CA THR A 36 0.72 -12.56 -4.28
C THR A 36 2.12 -12.10 -3.86
N PRO A 37 3.04 -13.01 -3.50
CA PRO A 37 4.39 -12.66 -3.09
C PRO A 37 5.12 -11.85 -4.18
N GLY A 38 5.02 -12.27 -5.44
CA GLY A 38 5.63 -11.55 -6.55
C GLY A 38 5.10 -10.12 -6.72
N LEU A 39 3.80 -9.88 -6.49
CA LEU A 39 3.26 -8.53 -6.52
C LEU A 39 3.73 -7.70 -5.32
N ARG A 40 3.83 -8.30 -4.12
CA ARG A 40 4.36 -7.63 -2.92
C ARG A 40 5.81 -7.20 -3.10
N GLU A 41 6.64 -8.05 -3.68
CA GLU A 41 8.05 -7.74 -3.96
C GLU A 41 8.18 -6.63 -5.00
N GLN A 42 7.39 -6.67 -6.07
CA GLN A 42 7.34 -5.59 -7.07
C GLN A 42 6.89 -4.26 -6.45
N LEU A 43 5.85 -4.30 -5.61
CA LEU A 43 5.35 -3.15 -4.89
C LEU A 43 6.43 -2.57 -3.96
N ALA A 44 7.13 -3.42 -3.21
CA ALA A 44 8.21 -2.98 -2.32
C ALA A 44 9.44 -2.44 -3.08
N ALA A 45 9.70 -2.94 -4.28
CA ALA A 45 10.77 -2.44 -5.15
C ALA A 45 10.43 -1.09 -5.80
N GLN A 46 9.18 -0.91 -6.25
CA GLN A 46 8.74 0.31 -6.94
C GLN A 46 8.26 1.41 -6.00
N TYR A 47 7.59 1.06 -4.90
CA TYR A 47 6.97 1.98 -3.97
C TYR A 47 7.63 1.85 -2.60
N ARG A 48 8.25 2.95 -2.16
CA ARG A 48 8.88 3.09 -0.83
C ARG A 48 7.88 3.47 0.27
N SER A 49 6.65 3.81 -0.11
CA SER A 49 5.58 4.30 0.77
C SER A 49 4.29 3.50 0.56
N CYS A 50 3.38 3.53 1.54
CA CYS A 50 2.15 2.76 1.43
C CYS A 50 1.26 3.32 0.31
N LEU A 51 0.48 2.42 -0.30
CA LEU A 51 -0.54 2.75 -1.28
C LEU A 51 -1.93 2.55 -0.67
N CYS A 52 -2.91 3.31 -1.15
CA CYS A 52 -4.29 3.13 -0.73
C CYS A 52 -4.86 1.79 -1.25
N VAL A 53 -5.89 1.28 -0.56
CA VAL A 53 -6.54 -0.01 -0.88
C VAL A 53 -7.08 -0.04 -2.31
N ALA A 54 -7.61 1.07 -2.82
CA ALA A 54 -8.11 1.15 -4.20
C ALA A 54 -7.00 0.86 -5.23
N CYS A 55 -5.85 1.52 -5.07
CA CYS A 55 -4.68 1.29 -5.91
C CYS A 55 -4.15 -0.14 -5.79
N LEU A 56 -4.05 -0.66 -4.55
CA LEU A 56 -3.63 -2.04 -4.32
C LEU A 56 -4.59 -3.05 -4.97
N LYS A 57 -5.90 -2.83 -4.89
CA LYS A 57 -6.91 -3.70 -5.52
C LYS A 57 -6.75 -3.72 -7.03
N GLN A 58 -6.54 -2.57 -7.66
CA GLN A 58 -6.27 -2.50 -9.10
C GLN A 58 -4.98 -3.21 -9.49
N LEU A 59 -3.90 -3.07 -8.71
CA LEU A 59 -2.64 -3.77 -8.98
C LEU A 59 -2.78 -5.27 -8.80
N LYS A 60 -3.54 -5.70 -7.78
CA LYS A 60 -3.87 -7.10 -7.56
C LYS A 60 -4.62 -7.69 -8.74
N ASP A 61 -5.62 -6.98 -9.24
CA ASP A 61 -6.42 -7.39 -10.40
C ASP A 61 -5.57 -7.48 -11.68
N GLN A 62 -4.77 -6.44 -11.95
CA GLN A 62 -3.82 -6.40 -13.07
C GLN A 62 -2.78 -7.52 -12.99
N ALA A 63 -2.24 -7.80 -11.80
CA ALA A 63 -1.29 -8.88 -11.60
C ALA A 63 -1.95 -10.25 -11.78
N ALA A 64 -3.19 -10.43 -11.33
CA ALA A 64 -3.94 -11.66 -11.54
C ALA A 64 -4.20 -11.89 -13.04
N ALA A 65 -4.59 -10.85 -13.78
CA ALA A 65 -4.80 -10.90 -15.23
C ALA A 65 -3.51 -11.13 -16.02
N ALA A 66 -2.38 -10.54 -15.62
CA ALA A 66 -1.09 -10.70 -16.29
C ALA A 66 -0.42 -12.07 -16.04
N GLN A 67 -0.91 -12.83 -15.04
CA GLN A 67 -0.44 -14.18 -14.70
C GLN A 67 -1.32 -15.28 -15.31
N GLN A 68 -2.33 -14.92 -16.12
CA GLN A 68 -3.20 -15.84 -16.88
C GLN A 68 -2.73 -15.94 -18.34
#